data_AF-A0A5F2GPH7-F1
#
_entry.id   AF-A0A5F2GPH7-F1
#
_cell.length_a   1.000
_cell.length_b   1.000
_cell.length_c   1.000
_cell.angle_alpha   90.00
_cell.angle_beta   90.00
_cell.angle_gamma   90.00
#
_symmetry.space_group_name_H-M   'P 1'
#
loop_
_entity.id
_entity.type
_entity.pdbx_description
1 polymer ?
#
loop_
_entity_poly.entity_id
_entity_poly.type
_entity_poly.pdbx_seq_one_letter_code
_entity_poly.pdbx_strand_id
1 'polypeptide(L)' 'MNAARDNPGADGFCNANPNDDVVPAFATGHDAVYSYKCRNGKAEVTGNPWQLDKRGFAAKLWTVLPGN' A
#
# COMPACT_ATOMS: atom_id res chain seq x y z
N MET A 1 7.91 -5.34 3.38
CA MET A 1 6.96 -5.13 2.28
C MET A 1 5.58 -5.37 2.83
N ASN A 2 4.72 -4.36 2.84
CA ASN A 2 3.32 -4.50 3.24
C ASN A 2 2.53 -5.03 2.05
N ALA A 3 2.63 -6.36 1.85
CA ALA A 3 2.09 -7.07 0.69
C ALA A 3 0.75 -7.77 0.93
N ALA A 4 0.24 -7.73 2.17
CA ALA A 4 -1.09 -8.22 2.51
C ALA A 4 -2.16 -7.18 2.12
N ARG A 5 -3.37 -7.65 1.78
CA ARG A 5 -4.51 -6.76 1.54
C ARG A 5 -4.99 -6.12 2.84
N ASP A 6 -5.01 -6.90 3.92
CA ASP A 6 -5.31 -6.40 5.25
C ASP A 6 -4.12 -5.60 5.77
N ASN A 7 -4.36 -4.34 6.14
CA ASN A 7 -3.32 -3.42 6.59
C ASN A 7 -3.82 -2.69 7.85
N PRO A 8 -3.32 -3.06 9.04
CA PRO A 8 -3.77 -2.46 10.31
C PRO A 8 -3.60 -0.94 10.38
N GLY A 9 -2.59 -0.40 9.69
CA GLY A 9 -2.38 1.04 9.61
C GLY A 9 -3.43 1.75 8.75
N ALA A 10 -3.86 1.11 7.65
CA ALA A 10 -4.99 1.60 6.85
C ALA A 10 -6.31 1.53 7.63
N ASP A 11 -6.55 0.42 8.34
CA ASP A 11 -7.74 0.24 9.18
C ASP A 11 -7.81 1.30 10.29
N GLY A 12 -6.68 1.54 10.97
CA GLY A 12 -6.58 2.57 12.00
C GLY A 12 -6.82 3.98 11.44
N PHE A 13 -6.26 4.28 10.26
CA PHE A 13 -6.48 5.58 9.60
C PHE A 13 -7.95 5.78 9.21
N CYS A 14 -8.60 4.77 8.62
CA CYS A 14 -9.99 4.89 8.21
C CYS A 14 -10.96 4.93 9.38
N ASN A 15 -10.63 4.29 10.52
CA ASN A 15 -11.43 4.46 11.73
C ASN A 15 -11.50 5.93 12.18
N ALA A 16 -10.38 6.65 12.09
CA ALA A 16 -10.29 8.07 12.43
C ALA A 16 -10.82 9.00 11.31
N ASN A 17 -10.73 8.59 10.04
CA ASN A 17 -11.12 9.38 8.87
C ASN A 17 -12.08 8.57 7.97
N PRO A 18 -13.38 8.53 8.28
CA PRO A 18 -14.27 7.47 7.76
C PRO A 18 -14.48 7.43 6.25
N ASN A 19 -14.27 8.54 5.54
CA ASN A 19 -14.61 8.70 4.12
C ASN A 19 -13.52 9.43 3.33
N ASP A 20 -12.27 9.42 3.80
CA ASP A 20 -11.14 9.97 3.04
C ASP A 20 -10.89 9.19 1.75
N ASP A 21 -10.68 9.92 0.65
CA ASP A 21 -10.47 9.32 -0.67
C ASP A 21 -9.12 8.60 -0.81
N VAL A 22 -8.16 8.89 0.08
CA VAL A 22 -6.80 8.33 0.04
C VAL A 22 -6.31 8.06 1.46
N VAL A 23 -5.82 6.83 1.69
CA VAL A 23 -5.03 6.50 2.87
C VAL A 23 -3.54 6.76 2.57
N PRO A 24 -2.85 7.63 3.34
CA PRO A 24 -1.49 8.03 3.05
C PRO A 24 -0.45 6.95 3.42
N ALA A 25 0.72 7.01 2.76
CA ALA A 25 1.82 6.07 2.97
C ALA A 25 2.39 6.07 4.39
N PHE A 26 2.23 7.15 5.15
CA PHE A 26 2.62 7.16 6.57
C PHE A 26 1.79 6.16 7.39
N ALA A 27 0.53 5.92 7.01
CA ALA A 27 -0.36 5.00 7.67
C ALA A 27 -0.18 3.57 7.16
N THR A 28 -0.12 3.38 5.83
CA THR A 28 0.00 2.04 5.22
C THR A 28 1.40 1.47 5.25
N GLY A 29 2.42 2.31 5.46
CA GLY A 29 3.82 2.06 5.13
C GLY A 29 4.17 2.42 3.68
N HIS A 30 5.38 2.94 3.46
CA HIS A 30 5.89 3.35 2.14
C HIS A 30 6.15 2.16 1.19
N ASP A 31 6.21 0.95 1.74
CA ASP A 31 6.37 -0.31 1.02
C ASP A 31 5.04 -1.08 0.89
N ALA A 32 3.90 -0.39 1.04
CA ALA A 32 2.59 -0.95 0.76
C ALA A 32 2.39 -1.21 -0.72
N VAL A 33 1.99 -2.44 -1.05
CA VAL A 33 1.78 -2.84 -2.45
C VAL A 33 0.39 -2.45 -2.94
N TYR A 34 -0.58 -2.28 -2.03
CA TYR A 34 -1.94 -1.85 -2.31
C TYR A 34 -2.12 -0.37 -1.94
N SER A 35 -2.98 0.32 -2.68
CA SER A 35 -3.52 1.62 -2.29
C SER A 35 -4.88 1.43 -1.63
N TYR A 36 -5.28 2.38 -0.80
CA TYR A 36 -6.53 2.29 -0.05
C TYR A 36 -7.27 3.63 -0.07
N LYS A 37 -8.60 3.55 0.04
CA LYS A 37 -9.47 4.65 0.44
C LYS A 37 -10.31 4.24 1.63
N CYS A 38 -10.94 5.20 2.30
CA CYS A 38 -11.86 4.93 3.37
C CYS A 38 -13.30 4.97 2.89
N ARG A 39 -14.09 3.97 3.29
CA ARG A 39 -15.54 3.98 3.14
C ARG A 39 -16.19 3.57 4.43
N ASN A 40 -16.98 4.46 5.03
CA ASN A 40 -17.70 4.22 6.28
C ASN A 40 -16.79 3.63 7.38
N GLY A 41 -15.57 4.17 7.51
CA GLY A 41 -14.62 3.74 8.54
C GLY A 41 -13.78 2.50 8.19
N LYS A 42 -13.94 1.94 6.99
CA LYS A 42 -13.21 0.75 6.54
C LYS A 42 -12.24 1.06 5.41
N ALA A 43 -11.06 0.45 5.45
CA ALA A 43 -10.12 0.51 4.36
C ALA A 43 -10.58 -0.37 3.18
N GLU A 44 -10.78 0.23 2.01
CA GLU A 44 -11.04 -0.47 0.76
C GLU A 44 -9.83 -0.35 -0.15
N VAL A 45 -9.34 -1.48 -0.67
CA VAL A 45 -8.26 -1.49 -1.66
C VAL A 45 -8.72 -0.74 -2.92
N THR A 46 -7.87 0.17 -3.39
CA THR A 46 -8.04 0.93 -4.62
C THR A 46 -6.90 0.66 -5.59
N GLY A 47 -7.18 0.91 -6.88
CA GLY A 47 -6.17 0.85 -7.94
C GLY A 47 -5.61 -0.55 -8.18
N ASN A 48 -4.46 -0.59 -8.85
CA ASN A 48 -3.74 -1.82 -9.15
C ASN A 48 -2.56 -1.98 -8.18
N PRO A 49 -2.40 -3.15 -7.54
CA PRO A 49 -1.25 -3.37 -6.68
C PRO A 49 0.05 -3.33 -7.46
N TRP A 50 1.14 -3.00 -6.77
CA TRP A 50 2.47 -3.01 -7.35
C TRP A 50 2.82 -4.43 -7.81
N GLN A 51 3.44 -4.53 -9.00
CA GLN A 51 3.96 -5.80 -9.49
C GLN A 51 5.10 -6.28 -8.60
N LEU A 52 5.04 -7.54 -8.17
CA LEU A 52 6.06 -8.15 -7.34
C LEU A 52 6.97 -9.05 -8.19
N ASP A 53 8.25 -9.05 -7.88
CA ASP A 53 9.20 -10.02 -8.42
C ASP A 53 8.99 -11.40 -7.76
N LYS A 54 9.69 -12.41 -8.26
CA LYS A 54 9.64 -13.80 -7.79
C LYS A 54 10.02 -14.01 -6.31
N ARG A 55 10.59 -13.00 -5.64
CA ARG A 55 10.92 -13.03 -4.21
C ARG A 55 9.86 -12.31 -3.37
N GLY A 56 8.86 -11.69 -4.00
CA GLY A 56 7.81 -10.92 -3.34
C GLY A 56 8.15 -9.45 -3.13
N PHE A 57 9.17 -8.90 -3.80
CA PHE A 57 9.49 -7.47 -3.71
C PHE A 57 8.92 -6.67 -4.86
N ALA A 58 8.50 -5.43 -4.61
CA ALA A 58 7.99 -4.55 -5.64
C ALA A 58 9.02 -4.27 -6.73
N ALA A 59 8.71 -4.73 -7.96
CA ALA A 59 9.62 -4.66 -9.10
C ALA A 59 10.04 -3.21 -9.42
N LYS A 60 9.12 -2.26 -9.23
CA LYS A 60 9.32 -0.84 -9.51
C LYS A 60 10.34 -0.13 -8.61
N LEU A 61 10.70 -0.72 -7.46
CA LEU A 61 11.65 -0.13 -6.52
C LEU A 61 13.11 -0.46 -6.87
N TRP A 62 13.32 -1.45 -7.74
CA TRP A 62 14.66 -1.85 -8.16
C TRP A 62 15.21 -0.87 -9.19
N THR A 63 16.52 -0.60 -9.09
CA THR A 63 17.28 0.07 -10.14
C THR A 63 18.36 -0.87 -10.65
N VAL A 64 18.64 -0.81 -11.95
CA VAL A 64 19.74 -1.56 -12.56
C VAL A 64 21.05 -0.83 -12.24
N LEU A 65 22.03 -1.55 -11.69
CA LEU A 65 23.36 -1.00 -11.51
C LEU A 65 24.14 -1.10 -12.82
N PRO A 66 24.99 -0.12 -13.15
CA PRO A 66 25.93 -0.24 -14.27
C PRO A 66 26.77 -1.50 -14.12
N GLY A 67 27.03 -2.19 -15.23
CA GLY A 67 28.05 -3.25 -15.28
C GLY A 67 29.44 -2.64 -15.15
N ASN A 68 30.37 -3.37 -14.53
CA ASN A 68 31.79 -3.03 -14.52
C ASN A 68 32.40 -3.10 -15.92
#